data_AF-A0A7K4TK38-F1
#
_entry.id   AF-A0A7K4TK38-F1
#
_cell.length_a   1.000
_cell.length_b   1.000
_cell.length_c   1.000
_cell.angle_alpha   90.00
_cell.angle_beta   90.00
_cell.angle_gamma   90.00
#
_symmetry.space_group_name_H-M   'P 1'
#
loop_
_entity.id
_entity.type
_entity.pdbx_description
1 polymer ?
#
loop_
_entity_poly.entity_id
_entity_poly.type
_entity_poly.pdbx_seq_one_letter_code
_entity_poly.pdbx_strand_id
1 'polypeptide(L)'
;ACSEFSQRSCEECLKNVSCLWCYTNNTCIDYPVRSILPPSSLCSLSNARWGVCWINFEALIIAIAVVAGLILVSIAVCCCYCCYCRRRSR
;
A
#
# COMPACT_ATOMS: atom_id res chain seq x y z
N ALA A 1 -4.32 -13.41 -17.63
CA ALA A 1 -4.93 -13.14 -16.31
C ALA A 1 -3.91 -13.48 -15.23
N CYS A 2 -3.91 -12.82 -14.07
CA CYS A 2 -2.88 -13.05 -13.04
C CYS A 2 -2.83 -14.51 -12.56
N SER A 3 -3.97 -15.22 -12.59
CA SER A 3 -4.10 -16.63 -12.19
C SER A 3 -3.14 -17.60 -12.86
N GLU A 4 -2.66 -17.30 -14.07
CA GLU A 4 -1.70 -18.12 -14.82
C GLU A 4 -0.35 -18.26 -14.10
N PHE A 5 0.00 -17.29 -13.27
CA PHE A 5 1.23 -17.31 -12.46
C PHE A 5 1.04 -17.97 -11.09
N SER A 6 -0.13 -18.53 -10.80
CA SER A 6 -0.32 -19.31 -9.56
C SER A 6 0.61 -20.51 -9.53
N GLN A 7 1.11 -20.86 -8.34
CA GLN A 7 2.09 -21.92 -8.11
C GLN A 7 3.46 -21.70 -8.79
N ARG A 8 3.69 -20.52 -9.39
CA ARG A 8 5.00 -20.08 -9.87
C ARG A 8 5.73 -19.36 -8.74
N SER A 9 6.33 -18.21 -9.04
CA SER A 9 7.01 -17.36 -8.07
C SER A 9 6.28 -16.02 -7.89
N CYS A 10 6.53 -15.40 -6.74
CA CYS A 10 6.02 -14.06 -6.46
C CYS A 10 6.56 -13.04 -7.48
N GLU A 11 7.83 -13.19 -7.88
CA GLU A 11 8.51 -12.29 -8.82
C GLU A 11 7.87 -12.33 -10.20
N GLU A 12 7.41 -13.51 -10.66
CA GLU A 12 6.68 -13.63 -11.92
C GLU A 12 5.29 -13.02 -11.83
N CYS A 13 4.57 -13.28 -10.75
CA CYS A 13 3.24 -12.71 -10.51
C CYS A 13 3.26 -11.18 -10.46
N LEU A 14 4.21 -10.60 -9.73
CA LEU A 14 4.26 -9.16 -9.46
C LEU A 14 4.97 -8.33 -10.54
N LYS A 15 5.29 -8.92 -11.71
CA LYS A 15 5.71 -8.14 -12.89
C LYS A 15 4.65 -7.10 -13.29
N ASN A 16 3.38 -7.38 -13.00
CA ASN A 16 2.27 -6.46 -13.23
C ASN A 16 1.67 -6.01 -11.89
N VAL A 17 1.56 -4.69 -11.71
CA VAL A 17 0.93 -4.06 -10.53
C VAL A 17 -0.58 -4.31 -10.45
N SER A 18 -1.18 -4.85 -11.50
CA SER A 18 -2.58 -5.32 -11.50
C SER A 18 -2.72 -6.69 -10.82
N CYS A 19 -1.62 -7.36 -10.49
CA CYS A 19 -1.61 -8.65 -9.81
C CYS A 19 -1.23 -8.52 -8.33
N LEU A 20 -1.73 -9.46 -7.53
CA LEU A 20 -1.42 -9.63 -6.13
C LEU A 20 -1.05 -11.09 -5.86
N TRP A 21 0.03 -11.30 -5.11
CA TRP A 21 0.50 -12.63 -4.72
C TRP A 21 0.06 -12.95 -3.30
N CYS A 22 -0.40 -14.18 -3.06
CA CYS A 22 -0.78 -14.65 -1.73
C CYS A 22 0.04 -15.88 -1.34
N TYR A 23 0.83 -15.77 -0.27
CA TYR A 23 1.64 -16.88 0.23
C TYR A 23 0.85 -17.99 0.93
N THR A 24 -0.41 -17.73 1.33
CA THR A 24 -1.23 -18.75 2.02
C THR A 24 -1.46 -19.99 1.14
N ASN A 25 -1.75 -19.79 -0.15
CA ASN A 25 -2.00 -20.86 -1.10
C ASN A 25 -1.08 -20.80 -2.34
N ASN A 26 -0.05 -19.93 -2.33
CA ASN A 26 0.81 -19.64 -3.47
C ASN A 26 0.03 -19.30 -4.74
N THR A 27 -0.96 -18.42 -4.61
CA THR A 27 -1.84 -18.00 -5.70
C THR A 27 -1.52 -16.59 -6.16
N CYS A 28 -1.63 -16.37 -7.47
CA CYS A 28 -1.56 -15.05 -8.08
C CYS A 28 -2.97 -14.65 -8.52
N ILE A 29 -3.49 -13.53 -8.04
CA ILE A 29 -4.86 -13.08 -8.32
C ILE A 29 -4.85 -11.64 -8.81
N ASP A 30 -5.87 -11.25 -9.55
CA ASP A 30 -6.04 -9.85 -9.94
C ASP A 30 -6.30 -8.99 -8.69
N TYR A 31 -5.55 -7.91 -8.54
CA TYR A 31 -5.71 -6.97 -7.44
C TYR A 31 -7.08 -6.27 -7.58
N PRO A 32 -7.97 -6.35 -6.58
CA PRO A 32 -9.30 -5.77 -6.67
C PRO A 32 -9.25 -4.25 -6.54
N VAL A 33 -8.88 -3.53 -7.61
CA VAL A 33 -8.78 -2.06 -7.64
C VAL A 33 -10.04 -1.30 -7.21
N ARG A 34 -11.21 -1.96 -7.25
CA ARG A 34 -12.48 -1.38 -6.76
C ARG A 34 -12.54 -1.28 -5.24
N SER A 35 -11.75 -2.09 -4.54
CA SER A 35 -11.66 -2.11 -3.09
C SER A 35 -10.28 -1.63 -2.68
N ILE A 36 -10.21 -0.48 -2.00
CA ILE A 36 -8.94 0.13 -1.55
C ILE A 36 -8.08 -0.88 -0.78
N LEU A 37 -8.71 -1.73 0.04
CA LEU A 37 -8.08 -2.87 0.68
C LEU A 37 -8.68 -4.18 0.17
N PRO A 38 -7.86 -5.17 -0.23
CA PRO A 38 -8.36 -6.49 -0.54
C PRO A 38 -8.97 -7.09 0.74
N PRO A 39 -10.16 -7.71 0.65
CA PRO A 39 -10.77 -8.37 1.79
C PRO A 39 -9.87 -9.52 2.28
N SER A 40 -9.79 -9.68 3.60
CA SER A 40 -9.00 -10.72 4.26
C SER A 40 -9.43 -12.15 3.90
N SER A 41 -10.65 -12.31 3.36
CA SER A 41 -11.15 -13.57 2.81
C SER A 41 -10.42 -14.01 1.54
N LEU A 42 -9.81 -13.09 0.78
CA LEU A 42 -8.99 -13.43 -0.38
C LEU A 42 -7.57 -13.84 0.03
N CYS A 43 -6.96 -13.05 0.91
CA CYS A 43 -5.66 -13.33 1.51
C CYS A 43 -5.48 -12.46 2.75
N SER A 44 -4.80 -12.96 3.78
CA SER A 44 -4.42 -12.09 4.90
C SER A 44 -3.42 -11.04 4.43
N LEU A 45 -3.56 -9.79 4.90
CA LEU A 45 -2.67 -8.68 4.51
C LEU A 45 -1.19 -8.98 4.84
N SER A 46 -0.94 -9.78 5.87
CA SER A 46 0.39 -10.22 6.28
C SER A 46 1.07 -11.17 5.26
N ASN A 47 0.27 -11.93 4.50
CA ASN A 47 0.73 -12.90 3.49
C ASN A 47 0.60 -12.38 2.05
N ALA A 48 -0.20 -11.33 1.85
CA ALA A 48 -0.37 -10.69 0.56
C ALA A 48 0.85 -9.84 0.19
N ARG A 49 1.23 -9.84 -1.10
CA ARG A 49 2.31 -9.04 -1.68
C ARG A 49 1.81 -8.32 -2.92
N TRP A 50 2.21 -7.06 -3.09
CA TRP A 50 1.79 -6.23 -4.22
C TRP A 50 2.93 -5.33 -4.67
N GLY A 51 3.21 -5.33 -5.97
CA GLY A 51 4.34 -4.64 -6.60
C GLY A 51 5.72 -5.25 -6.27
N VAL A 52 5.95 -5.65 -5.01
CA VAL A 52 7.21 -6.25 -4.53
C VAL A 52 6.97 -7.45 -3.61
N CYS A 53 7.90 -8.40 -3.59
CA CYS A 53 7.78 -9.66 -2.83
C CYS A 53 8.31 -9.59 -1.40
N TRP A 54 9.21 -8.67 -1.10
CA TRP A 54 9.90 -8.60 0.18
C TRP A 54 9.10 -7.84 1.26
N ILE A 55 8.15 -6.98 0.88
CA ILE A 55 7.24 -6.27 1.80
C ILE A 55 5.84 -6.86 1.73
N ASN A 56 5.15 -7.02 2.87
CA ASN A 56 3.76 -7.47 2.88
C ASN A 56 2.79 -6.31 2.70
N PHE A 57 1.57 -6.61 2.29
CA PHE A 57 0.57 -5.60 2.01
C PHE A 57 0.25 -4.76 3.26
N GLU A 58 0.27 -5.37 4.44
CA GLU A 58 0.10 -4.70 5.72
C GLU A 58 1.16 -3.61 5.97
N ALA A 59 2.45 -3.94 5.87
CA ALA A 59 3.53 -2.99 6.10
C ALA A 59 3.55 -1.89 5.01
N LEU A 60 3.17 -2.23 3.78
CA LEU A 60 3.04 -1.23 2.72
C LEU A 60 1.97 -0.18 3.03
N ILE A 61 0.80 -0.59 3.52
CA ILE A 61 -0.27 0.33 3.93
C ILE A 61 0.22 1.23 5.07
N ILE A 62 0.87 0.65 6.08
CA ILE A 62 1.41 1.42 7.21
C ILE A 62 2.42 2.47 6.71
N ALA A 63 3.32 2.09 5.79
CA ALA A 63 4.30 3.02 5.23
C ALA A 63 3.64 4.19 4.48
N ILE A 64 2.64 3.91 3.65
CA ILE A 64 1.88 4.95 2.93
C ILE A 64 1.15 5.87 3.91
N ALA A 65 0.51 5.30 4.94
CA ALA A 65 -0.20 6.06 5.98
C ALA A 65 0.74 6.99 6.76
N VAL A 66 1.93 6.51 7.14
CA VAL A 66 2.95 7.32 7.84
C VAL A 66 3.44 8.46 6.95
N VAL A 67 3.78 8.18 5.69
CA VAL A 67 4.24 9.22 4.74
C VAL A 67 3.15 10.28 4.53
N ALA A 68 1.91 9.87 4.28
CA ALA A 68 0.79 10.80 4.13
C ALA A 68 0.57 11.63 5.41
N GLY A 69 0.64 11.00 6.59
CA GLY A 69 0.52 11.66 7.88
C GLY A 69 1.61 12.72 8.11
N LEU A 70 2.87 12.40 7.80
CA LEU A 70 3.99 13.33 7.91
C LEU A 70 3.84 14.52 6.95
N ILE A 71 3.37 14.29 5.72
CA ILE A 71 3.09 15.36 4.75
C ILE A 71 2.00 16.29 5.29
N LEU A 72 0.89 15.73 5.79
CA LEU A 72 -0.21 16.52 6.35
C LEU A 72 0.21 17.32 7.56
N VAL A 73 0.96 16.72 8.50
CA VAL A 73 1.49 17.41 9.68
C VAL A 73 2.45 18.51 9.28
N SER A 74 3.34 18.26 8.32
CA SER A 74 4.30 19.26 7.83
C SER A 74 3.58 20.47 7.22
N ILE A 75 2.55 20.23 6.40
CA ILE A 75 1.72 21.29 5.82
C ILE A 75 0.98 22.05 6.92
N ALA A 76 0.33 21.35 7.86
CA ALA A 76 -0.41 21.96 8.94
C ALA A 76 0.49 22.84 9.82
N VAL A 77 1.69 22.36 10.18
CA VAL A 77 2.67 23.14 10.95
C VAL A 77 3.13 24.36 10.16
N CYS A 78 3.52 24.20 8.89
CA CYS A 78 3.90 25.32 8.04
C CYS A 78 2.78 26.36 7.90
N CYS A 79 1.53 25.94 7.66
CA CYS A 79 0.41 26.86 7.52
C CYS A 79 0.02 27.54 8.84
N CYS A 80 -0.01 26.81 9.96
CA CYS A 80 -0.39 27.35 11.26
C CYS A 80 0.70 28.25 11.87
N TYR A 81 1.97 27.84 11.81
CA TYR A 81 3.08 28.61 12.39
C TYR A 81 3.58 29.72 11.47
N CYS A 82 3.71 29.50 10.16
CA CYS A 82 4.27 30.51 9.26
C CYS A 82 3.23 31.52 8.75
N CYS A 83 1.95 31.14 8.60
CA CYS A 83 0.93 32.04 8.05
C CYS A 83 0.05 32.70 9.13
N TYR A 84 -0.25 32.01 10.23
CA TYR A 84 -1.09 32.55 11.31
C TYR A 84 -0.28 33.32 12.36
N CYS A 85 0.86 32.79 12.84
CA CYS A 85 1.63 33.46 13.90
C CYS A 85 2.43 34.68 13.40
N ARG A 86 2.95 34.67 12.16
CA ARG A 86 3.66 35.84 11.59
C ARG A 86 2.75 37.03 11.28
N ARG A 87 1.47 36.79 10.95
CA ARG A 87 0.50 37.87 10.71
C ARG A 87 0.07 38.60 11.97
N ARG A 88 0.20 37.97 13.15
CA ARG A 88 -0.16 38.57 14.44
C ARG A 88 0.97 39.36 15.10
N SER A 89 2.20 39.19 14.60
CA SER A 89 3.42 39.86 15.11
C SER A 89 3.80 41.13 14.35
N ARG A 90 3.10 41.46 13.25
CA ARG A 90 3.17 42.75 12.55
C ARG A 90 1.90 43.52 12.84
#